data_AF-A0A1T5FRV1-F1
#
_entry.id   AF-A0A1T5FRV1-F1
#
_cell.length_a   1.000
_cell.length_b   1.000
_cell.length_c   1.000
_cell.angle_alpha   90.00
_cell.angle_beta   90.00
_cell.angle_gamma   90.00
#
_symmetry.space_group_name_H-M   'P 1'
#
loop_
_entity.id
_entity.type
_entity.pdbx_description
1 polymer ?
#
loop_
_entity_poly.entity_id
_entity_poly.type
_entity_poly.pdbx_seq_one_letter_code
_entity_poly.pdbx_strand_id
1 'polypeptide(L)'
;MQMLSGLGRTRYIPLLVLFTLAILQSCRKNPKEMTKEELESHLSDKRHYDKLIEFSKNAGINVEKFALKGESAPVFALLEEAGFGYKPTLRYTEKKIKADTLLLREAAESLVKGESVEKVMEKLEPVFPVYHNLKVHYARLLKENKADSAAYVAETLNAYRWIKRQSKGAPRFVMVNIRGAYLTAMDSAGKNVLSMRTVVGKSDTQTPTIDTYATSIVTHPYWNVPKSIAIKEIFPKAVKDTAYLTRNRIQIIDNKGQAVNPADIEWEELTADKFPYRFRQETGEDNSLGLLKVEIKNPLAIYLHDTNARYLFKSNSRWRSHGCVRVQQPTELANYMAGTKLLDNDFMTEPDTVSTPPKWHKLKARIPVFLLYLGADCNEKGDLLYFEDVYKRGSPKV
;
A
#
# COMPACT_ATOMS: atom_id res chain seq x y z
N MET A 1 68.44 46.97 -57.98
CA MET A 1 68.99 45.96 -57.03
C MET A 1 68.06 45.95 -55.82
N GLN A 2 67.16 44.96 -55.71
CA GLN A 2 67.22 43.79 -54.79
C GLN A 2 67.15 44.22 -53.30
N MET A 3 66.27 43.73 -52.40
CA MET A 3 65.54 42.45 -52.32
C MET A 3 64.20 42.56 -51.54
N LEU A 4 63.32 41.58 -51.81
CA LEU A 4 62.11 41.20 -51.08
C LEU A 4 62.39 40.41 -49.78
N SER A 5 61.43 40.45 -48.84
CA SER A 5 61.01 39.45 -47.83
C SER A 5 60.82 40.10 -46.44
N GLY A 6 59.85 39.76 -45.59
CA GLY A 6 58.92 38.64 -45.59
C GLY A 6 57.68 38.94 -44.75
N LEU A 7 56.53 38.47 -45.23
CA LEU A 7 55.26 38.46 -44.53
C LEU A 7 55.04 37.04 -43.97
N GLY A 8 54.62 36.95 -42.71
CA GLY A 8 53.77 35.86 -42.24
C GLY A 8 54.45 34.84 -41.32
N ARG A 9 54.11 34.93 -40.03
CA ARG A 9 53.66 33.80 -39.19
C ARG A 9 53.54 34.30 -37.75
N THR A 10 52.32 34.41 -37.24
CA THR A 10 51.90 34.08 -35.86
C THR A 10 50.54 34.72 -35.54
N ARG A 11 49.45 34.18 -36.11
CA ARG A 11 48.08 34.35 -35.57
C ARG A 11 47.19 33.18 -36.01
N TYR A 12 47.52 31.96 -35.58
CA TYR A 12 46.64 30.78 -35.77
C TYR A 12 46.69 29.85 -34.55
N ILE A 13 46.47 30.38 -33.36
CA ILE A 13 46.10 29.57 -32.18
C ILE A 13 45.00 30.33 -31.43
N PRO A 14 43.78 30.40 -32.00
CA PRO A 14 42.62 30.07 -31.15
C PRO A 14 41.56 29.22 -31.87
N LEU A 15 41.71 28.92 -33.17
CA LEU A 15 40.67 28.17 -33.90
C LEU A 15 40.71 26.66 -33.61
N LEU A 16 41.90 26.05 -33.48
CA LEU A 16 42.00 24.58 -33.29
C LEU A 16 41.41 24.12 -31.95
N VAL A 17 41.57 24.88 -30.87
CA VAL A 17 41.02 24.55 -29.54
C VAL A 17 39.49 24.73 -29.53
N LEU A 18 38.97 25.78 -30.19
CA LEU A 18 37.53 26.00 -30.37
C LEU A 18 36.90 24.94 -31.28
N PHE A 19 37.61 24.46 -32.32
CA PHE A 19 37.13 23.40 -33.20
C PHE A 19 37.12 22.02 -32.51
N THR A 20 38.12 21.71 -31.67
CA THR A 20 38.12 20.46 -30.89
C THR A 20 37.02 20.43 -29.82
N LEU A 21 36.70 21.57 -29.18
CA LEU A 21 35.57 21.67 -28.25
C LEU A 21 34.21 21.61 -28.98
N ALA A 22 34.11 22.18 -30.18
CA ALA A 22 32.90 22.12 -31.00
C ALA A 22 32.65 20.71 -31.56
N ILE A 23 33.68 19.96 -31.95
CA ILE A 23 33.55 18.56 -32.41
C ILE A 23 33.18 17.63 -31.25
N LEU A 24 33.70 17.86 -30.04
CA LEU A 24 33.32 17.10 -28.84
C LEU A 24 31.87 17.35 -28.39
N GLN A 25 31.30 18.53 -28.67
CA GLN A 25 29.87 18.80 -28.46
C GLN A 25 28.99 18.30 -29.61
N SER A 26 29.50 18.24 -30.83
CA SER A 26 28.78 17.80 -32.05
C SER A 26 28.52 16.29 -32.14
N CYS A 27 29.25 15.47 -31.36
CA CYS A 27 29.13 14.00 -31.40
C CYS A 27 28.27 13.38 -30.28
N ARG A 28 27.44 14.16 -29.57
CA ARG A 28 26.51 13.56 -28.60
C ARG A 28 25.28 13.03 -29.34
N LYS A 29 25.18 11.71 -29.45
CA LYS A 29 23.99 10.99 -29.92
C LYS A 29 22.74 11.54 -29.23
N ASN A 30 21.66 11.74 -29.98
CA ASN A 30 20.39 12.18 -29.43
C ASN A 30 19.94 11.18 -28.34
N PRO A 31 19.60 11.61 -27.11
CA PRO A 31 19.26 10.68 -26.03
C PRO A 31 18.11 9.71 -26.36
N LYS A 32 17.19 10.13 -27.24
CA LYS A 32 16.10 9.26 -27.72
C LYS A 32 16.59 8.07 -28.53
N GLU A 33 17.73 8.22 -29.22
CA GLU A 33 18.35 7.19 -30.05
C GLU A 33 19.36 6.33 -29.26
N MET A 34 19.65 6.71 -28.01
CA MET A 34 20.59 5.97 -27.16
C MET A 34 19.98 4.65 -26.66
N THR A 35 20.76 3.57 -26.64
CA THR A 35 20.36 2.32 -25.97
C THR A 35 20.31 2.53 -24.45
N LYS A 36 19.76 1.55 -23.72
CA LYS A 36 19.74 1.61 -22.25
C LYS A 36 21.17 1.69 -21.69
N GLU A 37 22.08 0.91 -22.25
CA GLU A 37 23.49 0.81 -21.84
C GLU A 37 24.25 2.10 -22.14
N GLU A 38 23.98 2.73 -23.29
CA GLU A 38 24.55 4.04 -23.62
C GLU A 38 24.06 5.13 -22.65
N LEU A 39 22.77 5.13 -22.27
CA LEU A 39 22.22 6.05 -21.27
C LEU A 39 22.84 5.80 -19.88
N GLU A 40 22.94 4.54 -19.45
CA GLU A 40 23.57 4.17 -18.18
C GLU A 40 25.04 4.61 -18.15
N SER A 41 25.81 4.32 -19.20
CA SER A 41 27.21 4.73 -19.32
C SER A 41 27.37 6.25 -19.21
N HIS A 42 26.53 7.03 -19.93
CA HIS A 42 26.58 8.50 -19.86
C HIS A 42 26.27 9.04 -18.46
N LEU A 43 25.30 8.43 -17.77
CA LEU A 43 24.87 8.84 -16.44
C LEU A 43 25.72 8.25 -15.30
N SER A 44 26.64 7.33 -15.61
CA SER A 44 27.59 6.75 -14.66
C SER A 44 28.75 7.68 -14.34
N ASP A 45 28.90 8.79 -15.08
CA ASP A 45 29.84 9.84 -14.71
C ASP A 45 29.60 10.30 -13.26
N LYS A 46 30.70 10.36 -12.49
CA LYS A 46 30.68 10.56 -11.04
C LYS A 46 29.83 11.77 -10.64
N ARG A 47 29.91 12.88 -11.39
CA ARG A 47 29.17 14.11 -11.08
C ARG A 47 27.65 13.95 -11.19
N HIS A 48 27.18 13.21 -12.20
CA HIS A 48 25.75 13.00 -12.40
C HIS A 48 25.22 11.96 -11.41
N TYR A 49 25.96 10.88 -11.24
CA TYR A 49 25.54 9.79 -10.37
C TYR A 49 25.56 10.17 -8.89
N ASP A 50 26.55 10.94 -8.42
CA ASP A 50 26.62 11.39 -7.03
C ASP A 50 25.40 12.25 -6.65
N LYS A 51 24.92 13.11 -7.56
CA LYS A 51 23.68 13.90 -7.34
C LYS A 51 22.45 13.01 -7.25
N LEU A 52 22.37 11.98 -8.10
CA LEU A 52 21.28 11.02 -8.07
C LEU A 52 21.28 10.21 -6.76
N ILE A 53 22.46 9.78 -6.31
CA ILE A 53 22.66 9.11 -5.03
C ILE A 53 22.28 10.01 -3.85
N GLU A 54 22.72 11.27 -3.86
CA GLU A 54 22.38 12.25 -2.81
C GLU A 54 20.87 12.47 -2.72
N PHE A 55 20.21 12.68 -3.86
CA PHE A 55 18.75 12.79 -3.92
C PHE A 55 18.08 11.54 -3.36
N SER A 56 18.48 10.35 -3.83
CA SER A 56 17.89 9.09 -3.40
C SER A 56 18.07 8.84 -1.90
N LYS A 57 19.25 9.16 -1.34
CA LYS A 57 19.50 9.10 0.11
C LYS A 57 18.54 10.01 0.87
N ASN A 58 18.34 11.25 0.40
CA ASN A 58 17.39 12.20 0.97
C ASN A 58 15.91 11.80 0.77
N ALA A 59 15.66 10.81 -0.08
CA ALA A 59 14.34 10.23 -0.30
C ALA A 59 14.15 8.90 0.47
N GLY A 60 15.04 8.55 1.40
CA GLY A 60 14.91 7.34 2.22
C GLY A 60 15.23 6.05 1.47
N ILE A 61 16.05 6.11 0.43
CA ILE A 61 16.49 4.95 -0.34
C ILE A 61 17.84 4.48 0.18
N ASN A 62 17.99 3.17 0.34
CA ASN A 62 19.25 2.54 0.70
C ASN A 62 20.17 2.45 -0.53
N VAL A 63 20.98 3.49 -0.70
CA VAL A 63 21.85 3.67 -1.86
C VAL A 63 23.04 2.71 -1.91
N GLU A 64 23.37 2.00 -0.83
CA GLU A 64 24.49 1.04 -0.82
C GLU A 64 24.28 -0.10 -1.81
N LYS A 65 23.02 -0.50 -2.03
CA LYS A 65 22.62 -1.51 -3.03
C LYS A 65 22.87 -1.05 -4.48
N PHE A 66 23.08 0.24 -4.67
CA PHE A 66 23.26 0.91 -5.95
C PHE A 66 24.68 1.47 -6.11
N ALA A 67 25.63 1.04 -5.29
CA ALA A 67 27.03 1.43 -5.47
C ALA A 67 27.53 1.08 -6.88
N LEU A 68 28.45 1.90 -7.39
CA LEU A 68 29.13 1.69 -8.67
C LEU A 68 29.74 0.29 -8.74
N LYS A 69 29.54 -0.40 -9.86
CA LYS A 69 30.18 -1.68 -10.17
C LYS A 69 31.23 -1.45 -11.25
N GLY A 70 32.45 -1.14 -10.83
CA GLY A 70 33.50 -0.64 -11.74
C GLY A 70 33.13 0.75 -12.23
N GLU A 71 33.10 0.94 -13.55
CA GLU A 71 32.74 2.22 -14.20
C GLU A 71 31.24 2.36 -14.51
N SER A 72 30.43 1.33 -14.24
CA SER A 72 29.00 1.33 -14.54
C SER A 72 28.14 1.49 -13.29
N ALA A 73 27.24 2.46 -13.34
CA ALA A 73 26.23 2.73 -12.32
C ALA A 73 24.89 2.05 -12.67
N PRO A 74 24.18 1.43 -11.70
CA PRO A 74 22.87 0.85 -11.92
C PRO A 74 21.76 1.92 -11.97
N VAL A 75 21.85 2.87 -12.91
CA VAL A 75 21.00 4.08 -12.98
C VAL A 75 19.52 3.74 -13.09
N PHE A 76 19.13 2.83 -13.99
CA PHE A 76 17.71 2.48 -14.15
C PHE A 76 17.13 1.78 -12.92
N ALA A 77 17.94 1.00 -12.21
CA ALA A 77 17.50 0.35 -10.98
C ALA A 77 17.28 1.38 -9.87
N LEU A 78 18.16 2.38 -9.76
CA LEU A 78 18.00 3.48 -8.80
C LEU A 78 16.80 4.37 -9.14
N LEU A 79 16.57 4.67 -10.43
CA LEU A 79 15.36 5.37 -10.89
C LEU A 79 14.10 4.56 -10.60
N GLU A 80 14.12 3.24 -10.80
CA GLU A 80 12.98 2.37 -10.45
C GLU A 80 12.66 2.45 -8.96
N GLU A 81 13.67 2.33 -8.10
CA GLU A 81 13.46 2.39 -6.65
C GLU A 81 12.99 3.79 -6.20
N ALA A 82 13.52 4.87 -6.80
CA ALA A 82 13.09 6.22 -6.50
C ALA A 82 11.65 6.54 -6.93
N GLY A 83 11.23 6.02 -8.08
CA GLY A 83 9.89 6.27 -8.62
C GLY A 83 8.79 5.36 -8.11
N PHE A 84 9.13 4.09 -7.87
CA PHE A 84 8.16 3.01 -7.71
C PHE A 84 8.40 2.13 -6.47
N GLY A 85 9.54 2.31 -5.80
CA GLY A 85 9.89 1.59 -4.59
C GLY A 85 10.07 0.09 -4.79
N TYR A 86 10.47 -0.58 -3.71
CA TYR A 86 10.50 -2.03 -3.63
C TYR A 86 9.24 -2.56 -2.94
N LYS A 87 8.93 -3.83 -3.17
CA LYS A 87 7.79 -4.51 -2.56
C LYS A 87 7.94 -4.54 -1.03
N PRO A 88 7.01 -3.96 -0.24
CA PRO A 88 7.02 -4.10 1.21
C PRO A 88 6.88 -5.55 1.66
N THR A 89 7.12 -5.83 2.95
CA THR A 89 6.88 -7.17 3.53
C THR A 89 5.38 -7.47 3.58
N LEU A 90 4.89 -8.12 2.52
CA LEU A 90 3.48 -8.47 2.32
C LEU A 90 3.27 -9.98 2.44
N ARG A 91 2.29 -10.39 3.26
CA ARG A 91 1.85 -11.79 3.33
C ARG A 91 1.12 -12.24 2.06
N TYR A 92 0.41 -11.32 1.41
CA TYR A 92 -0.29 -11.59 0.16
C TYR A 92 -0.20 -10.42 -0.81
N THR A 93 -0.09 -10.73 -2.10
CA THR A 93 -0.08 -9.74 -3.18
C THR A 93 -0.88 -10.29 -4.35
N GLU A 94 -2.07 -9.74 -4.58
CA GLU A 94 -2.88 -10.02 -5.77
C GLU A 94 -2.31 -9.28 -6.98
N LYS A 95 -1.87 -8.03 -6.76
CA LYS A 95 -1.44 -7.13 -7.83
C LYS A 95 -0.03 -7.45 -8.31
N LYS A 96 0.19 -7.40 -9.62
CA LYS A 96 1.52 -7.57 -10.23
C LYS A 96 1.82 -6.46 -11.24
N ILE A 97 1.54 -5.21 -10.88
CA ILE A 97 1.85 -4.08 -11.76
C ILE A 97 3.37 -3.86 -11.73
N LYS A 98 3.98 -3.85 -12.92
CA LYS A 98 5.41 -3.57 -13.12
C LYS A 98 5.67 -2.07 -13.11
N ALA A 99 6.91 -1.66 -12.83
CA ALA A 99 7.32 -0.27 -13.00
C ALA A 99 7.14 0.16 -14.46
N ASP A 100 6.87 1.45 -14.66
CA ASP A 100 6.69 2.00 -16.00
C ASP A 100 8.06 2.23 -16.66
N THR A 101 8.46 1.29 -17.51
CA THR A 101 9.77 1.33 -18.18
C THR A 101 9.91 2.51 -19.14
N LEU A 102 8.80 3.02 -19.69
CA LEU A 102 8.81 4.20 -20.55
C LEU A 102 9.13 5.44 -19.71
N LEU A 103 8.45 5.61 -18.57
CA LEU A 103 8.72 6.72 -17.65
C LEU A 103 10.16 6.71 -17.12
N LEU A 104 10.70 5.52 -16.82
CA LEU A 104 12.11 5.37 -16.41
C LEU A 104 13.08 5.77 -17.52
N ARG A 105 12.77 5.39 -18.77
CA ARG A 105 13.57 5.80 -19.93
C ARG A 105 13.50 7.30 -20.14
N GLU A 106 12.32 7.91 -20.10
CA GLU A 106 12.14 9.35 -20.23
C GLU A 106 12.92 10.12 -19.15
N ALA A 107 12.91 9.62 -17.90
CA ALA A 107 13.70 10.19 -16.82
C ALA A 107 15.21 10.15 -17.13
N ALA A 108 15.73 9.00 -17.58
CA ALA A 108 17.14 8.88 -17.97
C ALA A 108 17.50 9.80 -19.16
N GLU A 109 16.66 9.85 -20.20
CA GLU A 109 16.85 10.74 -21.34
C GLU A 109 16.88 12.22 -20.94
N SER A 110 16.01 12.62 -20.01
CA SER A 110 15.98 13.98 -19.45
C SER A 110 17.26 14.32 -18.69
N LEU A 111 17.78 13.40 -17.89
CA LEU A 111 19.05 13.60 -17.18
C LEU A 111 20.21 13.78 -18.16
N VAL A 112 20.28 12.98 -19.24
CA VAL A 112 21.32 13.12 -20.28
C VAL A 112 21.22 14.46 -21.02
N LYS A 113 20.00 15.00 -21.19
CA LYS A 113 19.77 16.34 -21.75
C LYS A 113 20.17 17.48 -20.81
N GLY A 114 20.59 17.17 -19.58
CA GLY A 114 21.00 18.15 -18.58
C GLY A 114 19.88 18.70 -17.71
N GLU A 115 18.69 18.07 -17.71
CA GLU A 115 17.65 18.40 -16.72
C GLU A 115 18.14 18.03 -15.31
N SER A 116 17.82 18.85 -14.31
CA SER A 116 18.30 18.59 -12.94
C SER A 116 17.65 17.34 -12.34
N VAL A 117 18.35 16.69 -11.40
CA VAL A 117 17.84 15.47 -10.74
C VAL A 117 16.50 15.76 -10.05
N GLU A 118 16.37 16.91 -9.40
CA GLU A 118 15.15 17.31 -8.69
C GLU A 118 13.97 17.39 -9.66
N LYS A 119 14.13 18.07 -10.79
CA LYS A 119 13.06 18.26 -11.79
C LYS A 119 12.66 16.97 -12.49
N VAL A 120 13.62 16.06 -12.69
CA VAL A 120 13.32 14.71 -13.20
C VAL A 120 12.56 13.90 -12.17
N MET A 121 12.97 13.96 -10.90
CA MET A 121 12.36 13.19 -9.82
C MET A 121 10.96 13.68 -9.46
N GLU A 122 10.66 14.97 -9.57
CA GLU A 122 9.31 15.51 -9.42
C GLU A 122 8.28 14.81 -10.33
N LYS A 123 8.70 14.40 -11.53
CA LYS A 123 7.84 13.66 -12.48
C LYS A 123 7.72 12.17 -12.13
N LEU A 124 8.73 11.63 -11.46
CA LEU A 124 8.89 10.21 -11.21
C LEU A 124 8.35 9.78 -9.85
N GLU A 125 8.47 10.60 -8.82
CA GLU A 125 7.99 10.32 -7.47
C GLU A 125 6.45 10.35 -7.36
N PRO A 126 5.87 9.80 -6.27
CA PRO A 126 4.46 10.02 -5.97
C PRO A 126 4.12 11.51 -5.79
N VAL A 127 3.07 11.96 -6.46
CA VAL A 127 2.49 13.31 -6.31
C VAL A 127 1.62 13.47 -5.05
N PHE A 128 1.68 12.48 -4.15
CA PHE A 128 0.77 12.38 -3.01
C PHE A 128 1.17 13.41 -1.95
N PRO A 129 0.24 14.25 -1.43
CA PRO A 129 0.56 15.25 -0.42
C PRO A 129 1.24 14.64 0.83
N VAL A 130 0.77 13.48 1.28
CA VAL A 130 1.35 12.73 2.40
C VAL A 130 2.81 12.31 2.13
N TYR A 131 3.13 11.90 0.90
CA TYR A 131 4.50 11.53 0.51
C TYR A 131 5.44 12.74 0.57
N HIS A 132 4.99 13.91 0.11
CA HIS A 132 5.78 15.13 0.20
C HIS A 132 6.04 15.56 1.66
N ASN A 133 5.02 15.50 2.52
CA ASN A 133 5.19 15.80 3.95
C ASN A 133 6.18 14.84 4.62
N LEU A 134 6.11 13.54 4.29
CA LEU A 134 7.06 12.55 4.77
C LEU A 134 8.50 12.85 4.33
N LYS A 135 8.72 13.31 3.08
CA LYS A 135 10.05 13.72 2.62
C LYS A 135 10.61 14.91 3.42
N VAL A 136 9.78 15.92 3.70
CA VAL A 136 10.16 17.07 4.52
C VAL A 136 10.55 16.62 5.93
N HIS A 137 9.74 15.77 6.55
CA HIS A 137 10.03 15.23 7.87
C HIS A 137 11.27 14.35 7.90
N TYR A 138 11.46 13.50 6.90
CA TYR A 138 12.64 12.65 6.77
C TYR A 138 13.92 13.49 6.70
N ALA A 139 13.96 14.50 5.83
CA ALA A 139 15.10 15.40 5.71
C ALA A 139 15.40 16.13 7.04
N ARG A 140 14.37 16.60 7.74
CA ARG A 140 14.52 17.19 9.09
C ARG A 140 15.14 16.19 10.07
N LEU A 141 14.64 14.96 10.12
CA LEU A 141 15.14 13.93 11.05
C LEU A 141 16.60 13.56 10.78
N LEU A 142 17.02 13.52 9.51
CA LEU A 142 18.43 13.34 9.15
C LEU A 142 19.30 14.50 9.67
N LYS A 143 18.86 15.74 9.51
CA LYS A 143 19.57 16.93 10.04
C LYS A 143 19.67 16.91 11.57
N GLU A 144 18.66 16.37 12.24
CA GLU A 144 18.62 16.22 13.70
C GLU A 144 19.34 14.96 14.22
N ASN A 145 20.01 14.18 13.34
CA ASN A 145 20.66 12.91 13.67
C ASN A 145 19.73 11.86 14.34
N LYS A 146 18.44 11.86 13.99
CA LYS A 146 17.44 10.92 14.52
C LYS A 146 17.28 9.71 13.59
N ALA A 147 18.33 8.92 13.43
CA ALA A 147 18.38 7.81 12.47
C ALA A 147 17.25 6.78 12.67
N ASP A 148 16.99 6.35 13.91
CA ASP A 148 15.93 5.38 14.21
C ASP A 148 14.54 5.90 13.83
N SER A 149 14.27 7.16 14.13
CA SER A 149 13.01 7.84 13.76
C SER A 149 12.88 8.00 12.24
N ALA A 150 14.00 8.28 11.56
CA ALA A 150 14.06 8.44 10.11
C ALA A 150 13.82 7.10 9.38
N ALA A 151 14.25 5.97 9.95
CA ALA A 151 14.02 4.64 9.39
C ALA A 151 12.51 4.32 9.25
N TYR A 152 11.69 4.64 10.25
CA TYR A 152 10.23 4.47 10.12
C TYR A 152 9.63 5.33 9.01
N VAL A 153 10.14 6.55 8.82
CA VAL A 153 9.67 7.43 7.74
C VAL A 153 10.12 6.93 6.36
N ALA A 154 11.34 6.41 6.24
CA ALA A 154 11.85 5.81 5.01
C ALA A 154 11.04 4.57 4.58
N GLU A 155 10.65 3.71 5.52
CA GLU A 155 9.75 2.58 5.25
C GLU A 155 8.42 3.05 4.64
N THR A 156 7.83 4.10 5.21
CA THR A 156 6.56 4.67 4.73
C THR A 156 6.71 5.39 3.39
N LEU A 157 7.84 6.08 3.15
CA LEU A 157 8.16 6.63 1.83
C LEU A 157 8.20 5.54 0.76
N ASN A 158 8.88 4.41 1.03
CA ASN A 158 8.87 3.27 0.13
C ASN A 158 7.45 2.70 -0.07
N ALA A 159 6.66 2.60 0.99
CA ALA A 159 5.28 2.13 0.91
C ALA A 159 4.42 3.01 -0.03
N TYR A 160 4.57 4.34 0.00
CA TYR A 160 3.84 5.23 -0.90
C TYR A 160 4.30 5.16 -2.37
N ARG A 161 5.60 4.90 -2.61
CA ARG A 161 6.07 4.58 -3.97
C ARG A 161 5.46 3.27 -4.48
N TRP A 162 5.40 2.25 -3.62
CA TRP A 162 4.74 0.99 -3.94
C TRP A 162 3.24 1.18 -4.20
N ILE A 163 2.55 1.99 -3.39
CA ILE A 163 1.13 2.34 -3.60
C ILE A 163 0.95 3.00 -4.97
N LYS A 164 1.74 4.02 -5.32
CA LYS A 164 1.70 4.67 -6.64
C LYS A 164 1.83 3.66 -7.78
N ARG A 165 2.80 2.75 -7.68
CA ARG A 165 3.01 1.67 -8.65
C ARG A 165 1.76 0.79 -8.79
N GLN A 166 1.20 0.37 -7.66
CA GLN A 166 0.13 -0.63 -7.60
C GLN A 166 -1.30 -0.06 -7.70
N SER A 167 -1.45 1.27 -7.67
CA SER A 167 -2.70 1.99 -7.92
C SER A 167 -2.77 2.62 -9.31
N LYS A 168 -1.76 2.43 -10.16
CA LYS A 168 -1.71 3.01 -11.52
C LYS A 168 -3.02 2.74 -12.28
N GLY A 169 -3.64 3.81 -12.78
CA GLY A 169 -4.88 3.78 -13.55
C GLY A 169 -6.16 3.58 -12.72
N ALA A 170 -6.06 3.40 -11.40
CA ALA A 170 -7.23 3.36 -10.53
C ALA A 170 -7.72 4.78 -10.23
N PRO A 171 -9.04 5.03 -10.25
CA PRO A 171 -9.59 6.37 -9.96
C PRO A 171 -9.45 6.76 -8.49
N ARG A 172 -9.26 5.78 -7.59
CA ARG A 172 -9.19 5.93 -6.14
C ARG A 172 -8.68 4.64 -5.50
N PHE A 173 -8.21 4.70 -4.25
CA PHE A 173 -7.69 3.54 -3.51
C PHE A 173 -7.76 3.71 -1.99
N VAL A 174 -7.65 2.61 -1.25
CA VAL A 174 -7.71 2.58 0.22
C VAL A 174 -6.42 2.03 0.80
N MET A 175 -5.92 2.67 1.85
CA MET A 175 -4.82 2.16 2.68
C MET A 175 -5.30 2.00 4.13
N VAL A 176 -5.07 0.83 4.71
CA VAL A 176 -5.19 0.55 6.14
C VAL A 176 -3.79 0.51 6.73
N ASN A 177 -3.48 1.41 7.66
CA ASN A 177 -2.30 1.27 8.50
C ASN A 177 -2.68 0.45 9.74
N ILE A 178 -2.17 -0.78 9.80
CA ILE A 178 -2.45 -1.75 10.86
C ILE A 178 -1.87 -1.26 12.20
N ARG A 179 -0.67 -0.65 12.21
CA ARG A 179 -0.07 -0.12 13.45
C ARG A 179 -0.79 1.11 13.99
N GLY A 180 -1.36 1.93 13.11
CA GLY A 180 -2.15 3.08 13.54
C GLY A 180 -3.63 2.77 13.81
N ALA A 181 -4.10 1.59 13.39
CA ALA A 181 -5.51 1.20 13.42
C ALA A 181 -6.42 2.29 12.84
N TYR A 182 -6.07 2.74 11.62
CA TYR A 182 -6.88 3.65 10.80
C TYR A 182 -6.88 3.22 9.34
N LEU A 183 -7.84 3.75 8.60
CA LEU A 183 -8.01 3.61 7.17
C LEU A 183 -8.08 5.01 6.56
N THR A 184 -7.35 5.20 5.46
CA THR A 184 -7.42 6.39 4.63
C THR A 184 -7.82 5.99 3.22
N ALA A 185 -8.87 6.64 2.72
CA ALA A 185 -9.34 6.52 1.35
C ALA A 185 -8.87 7.74 0.56
N MET A 186 -8.22 7.51 -0.58
CA MET A 186 -7.55 8.54 -1.38
C MET A 186 -8.02 8.55 -2.83
N ASP A 187 -8.06 9.71 -3.48
CA ASP A 187 -8.26 9.77 -4.93
C ASP A 187 -7.03 9.28 -5.70
N SER A 188 -7.08 9.31 -7.04
CA SER A 188 -5.94 8.90 -7.89
C SER A 188 -4.67 9.73 -7.69
N ALA A 189 -4.79 10.95 -7.18
CA ALA A 189 -3.67 11.84 -6.87
C ALA A 189 -3.19 11.69 -5.42
N GLY A 190 -3.70 10.72 -4.66
CA GLY A 190 -3.31 10.47 -3.28
C GLY A 190 -3.83 11.51 -2.29
N LYS A 191 -4.80 12.35 -2.68
CA LYS A 191 -5.45 13.27 -1.75
C LYS A 191 -6.44 12.50 -0.90
N ASN A 192 -6.40 12.72 0.42
CA ASN A 192 -7.35 12.10 1.35
C ASN A 192 -8.77 12.59 1.05
N VAL A 193 -9.69 11.63 0.92
CA VAL A 193 -11.12 11.85 0.71
C VAL A 193 -11.91 11.47 1.97
N LEU A 194 -11.47 10.41 2.65
CA LEU A 194 -12.10 9.90 3.87
C LEU A 194 -11.03 9.28 4.75
N SER A 195 -11.07 9.59 6.05
CA SER A 195 -10.27 8.92 7.06
C SER A 195 -11.16 8.42 8.20
N MET A 196 -10.88 7.22 8.70
CA MET A 196 -11.66 6.61 9.77
C MET A 196 -10.82 5.69 10.64
N ARG A 197 -11.29 5.46 11.88
CA ARG A 197 -10.68 4.46 12.76
C ARG A 197 -10.99 3.04 12.26
N THR A 198 -10.08 2.13 12.54
CA THR A 198 -10.29 0.69 12.33
C THR A 198 -10.04 -0.09 13.62
N VAL A 199 -10.58 -1.31 13.67
CA VAL A 199 -10.18 -2.33 14.65
C VAL A 199 -9.58 -3.49 13.87
N VAL A 200 -8.31 -3.78 14.14
CA VAL A 200 -7.50 -4.79 13.44
C VAL A 200 -7.18 -5.95 14.38
N GLY A 201 -6.46 -6.96 13.88
CA GLY A 201 -6.15 -8.18 14.59
C GLY A 201 -5.38 -7.94 15.88
N LYS A 202 -5.62 -8.76 16.91
CA LYS A 202 -4.75 -8.83 18.11
C LYS A 202 -3.44 -9.59 17.78
N SER A 203 -2.50 -9.62 18.74
CA SER A 203 -1.13 -10.12 18.53
C SER A 203 -1.03 -11.61 18.14
N ASP A 204 -1.96 -12.44 18.61
CA ASP A 204 -2.08 -13.88 18.31
C ASP A 204 -2.86 -14.16 17.01
N THR A 205 -3.72 -13.24 16.58
CA THR A 205 -4.49 -13.31 15.32
C THR A 205 -4.32 -12.03 14.51
N GLN A 206 -3.08 -11.78 14.11
CA GLN A 206 -2.65 -10.54 13.46
C GLN A 206 -3.37 -10.30 12.13
N THR A 207 -3.71 -9.04 11.85
CA THR A 207 -4.10 -8.65 10.50
C THR A 207 -2.89 -8.82 9.57
N PRO A 208 -3.02 -9.60 8.49
CA PRO A 208 -1.93 -9.80 7.54
C PRO A 208 -1.70 -8.53 6.70
N THR A 209 -0.45 -8.30 6.31
CA THR A 209 -0.13 -7.27 5.32
C THR A 209 -0.49 -7.76 3.93
N ILE A 210 -1.27 -6.97 3.19
CA ILE A 210 -1.88 -7.38 1.91
C ILE A 210 -1.84 -6.23 0.91
N ASP A 211 -1.58 -6.56 -0.35
CA ASP A 211 -1.84 -5.70 -1.50
C ASP A 211 -2.87 -6.38 -2.43
N THR A 212 -4.09 -5.84 -2.48
CA THR A 212 -5.22 -6.47 -3.18
C THR A 212 -6.25 -5.47 -3.74
N TYR A 213 -7.36 -5.94 -4.30
CA TYR A 213 -8.49 -5.12 -4.74
C TYR A 213 -9.77 -5.47 -3.98
N ALA A 214 -10.60 -4.46 -3.73
CA ALA A 214 -12.01 -4.65 -3.42
C ALA A 214 -12.80 -5.03 -4.70
N THR A 215 -13.73 -5.98 -4.56
CA THR A 215 -14.51 -6.51 -5.69
C THR A 215 -16.01 -6.26 -5.57
N SER A 216 -16.53 -6.27 -4.35
CA SER A 216 -17.96 -6.08 -4.09
C SER A 216 -18.22 -5.60 -2.68
N ILE A 217 -19.33 -4.89 -2.51
CA ILE A 217 -19.93 -4.59 -1.22
C ILE A 217 -21.06 -5.59 -1.01
N VAL A 218 -21.15 -6.18 0.18
CA VAL A 218 -22.20 -7.12 0.56
C VAL A 218 -22.93 -6.54 1.75
N THR A 219 -24.21 -6.22 1.56
CA THR A 219 -25.12 -5.78 2.61
C THR A 219 -25.84 -6.97 3.21
N HIS A 220 -26.15 -6.89 4.50
CA HIS A 220 -26.73 -7.98 5.30
C HIS A 220 -25.96 -9.30 5.13
N PRO A 221 -24.63 -9.32 5.36
CA PRO A 221 -23.85 -10.52 5.10
C PRO A 221 -24.17 -11.63 6.12
N TYR A 222 -24.29 -12.88 5.65
CA TYR A 222 -24.05 -14.01 6.53
C TYR A 222 -22.60 -13.99 7.02
N TRP A 223 -22.38 -14.30 8.29
CA TRP A 223 -21.03 -14.60 8.78
C TRP A 223 -20.79 -16.10 8.74
N ASN A 224 -20.11 -16.55 7.70
CA ASN A 224 -19.58 -17.92 7.66
C ASN A 224 -18.35 -17.98 8.55
N VAL A 225 -18.47 -18.64 9.70
CA VAL A 225 -17.46 -18.61 10.75
C VAL A 225 -16.21 -19.36 10.26
N PRO A 226 -15.02 -18.72 10.26
CA PRO A 226 -13.78 -19.40 9.93
C PRO A 226 -13.53 -20.61 10.83
N LYS A 227 -13.00 -21.71 10.28
CA LYS A 227 -12.77 -22.98 11.01
C LYS A 227 -12.03 -22.78 12.34
N SER A 228 -11.03 -21.89 12.38
CA SER A 228 -10.29 -21.59 13.61
C SER A 228 -11.18 -21.04 14.74
N ILE A 229 -12.09 -20.12 14.42
CA ILE A 229 -13.03 -19.52 15.40
C ILE A 229 -14.13 -20.52 15.74
N ALA A 230 -14.65 -21.22 14.72
CA ALA A 230 -15.65 -22.27 14.89
C ALA A 230 -15.19 -23.29 15.94
N ILE A 231 -13.96 -23.78 15.82
CA ILE A 231 -13.41 -24.81 16.69
C ILE A 231 -12.97 -24.27 18.06
N LYS A 232 -12.31 -23.12 18.12
CA LYS A 232 -11.71 -22.62 19.37
C LYS A 232 -12.69 -21.87 20.25
N GLU A 233 -13.77 -21.31 19.69
CA GLU A 233 -14.65 -20.39 20.40
C GLU A 233 -16.10 -20.81 20.39
N ILE A 234 -16.64 -21.24 19.24
CA ILE A 234 -18.08 -21.54 19.11
C ILE A 234 -18.38 -22.97 19.55
N PHE A 235 -17.63 -23.95 19.06
CA PHE A 235 -17.84 -25.36 19.35
C PHE A 235 -17.85 -25.66 20.87
N PRO A 236 -16.87 -25.18 21.68
CA PRO A 236 -16.90 -25.43 23.13
C PRO A 236 -18.10 -24.81 23.84
N LYS A 237 -18.62 -23.68 23.34
CA LYS A 237 -19.81 -23.02 23.89
C LYS A 237 -21.08 -23.77 23.50
N ALA A 238 -21.15 -24.26 22.27
CA ALA A 238 -22.29 -25.04 21.77
C ALA A 238 -22.43 -26.39 22.49
N VAL A 239 -21.31 -27.09 22.73
CA VAL A 239 -21.28 -28.35 23.52
C VAL A 239 -21.76 -28.10 24.95
N LYS A 240 -21.36 -26.98 25.57
CA LYS A 240 -21.74 -26.65 26.94
C LYS A 240 -23.22 -26.21 27.07
N ASP A 241 -23.73 -25.49 26.07
CA ASP A 241 -25.08 -24.95 26.05
C ASP A 241 -25.54 -24.76 24.60
N THR A 242 -26.38 -25.68 24.10
CA THR A 242 -26.88 -25.62 22.72
C THR A 242 -27.74 -24.38 22.45
N ALA A 243 -28.40 -23.82 23.47
CA ALA A 243 -29.16 -22.58 23.33
C ALA A 243 -28.27 -21.36 23.07
N TYR A 244 -26.95 -21.45 23.28
CA TYR A 244 -25.98 -20.44 22.83
C TYR A 244 -26.14 -20.13 21.34
N LEU A 245 -26.33 -21.16 20.51
CA LEU A 245 -26.45 -21.00 19.07
C LEU A 245 -27.69 -20.21 18.69
N THR A 246 -28.84 -20.57 19.26
CA THR A 246 -30.11 -19.84 19.05
C THR A 246 -30.02 -18.40 19.54
N ARG A 247 -29.49 -18.16 20.74
CA ARG A 247 -29.35 -16.80 21.30
C ARG A 247 -28.44 -15.88 20.48
N ASN A 248 -27.51 -16.44 19.73
CA ASN A 248 -26.58 -15.69 18.87
C ASN A 248 -26.94 -15.80 17.37
N ARG A 249 -28.11 -16.36 17.04
CA ARG A 249 -28.57 -16.60 15.66
C ARG A 249 -27.54 -17.35 14.80
N ILE A 250 -26.89 -18.36 15.39
CA ILE A 250 -25.91 -19.21 14.71
C ILE A 250 -26.58 -20.52 14.28
N GLN A 251 -26.53 -20.79 12.99
CA GLN A 251 -26.94 -22.04 12.39
C GLN A 251 -25.75 -22.99 12.22
N ILE A 252 -26.03 -24.29 12.31
CA ILE A 252 -25.11 -25.36 11.95
C ILE A 252 -25.46 -25.79 10.53
N ILE A 253 -24.50 -25.73 9.64
CA ILE A 253 -24.70 -26.09 8.23
C ILE A 253 -23.86 -27.33 7.91
N ASP A 254 -24.50 -28.33 7.30
CA ASP A 254 -23.83 -29.56 6.85
C ASP A 254 -23.05 -29.37 5.54
N ASN A 255 -22.39 -30.44 5.10
CA ASN A 255 -21.63 -30.47 3.83
C ASN A 255 -22.52 -30.33 2.58
N LYS A 256 -23.84 -30.54 2.70
CA LYS A 256 -24.82 -30.33 1.63
C LYS A 256 -25.37 -28.90 1.62
N GLY A 257 -24.96 -28.06 2.58
CA GLY A 257 -25.42 -26.68 2.70
C GLY A 257 -26.74 -26.51 3.45
N GLN A 258 -27.25 -27.56 4.09
CA GLN A 258 -28.53 -27.56 4.80
C GLN A 258 -28.33 -27.22 6.28
N ALA A 259 -29.30 -26.49 6.85
CA ALA A 259 -29.32 -26.22 8.28
C ALA A 259 -29.68 -27.49 9.06
N VAL A 260 -28.91 -27.77 10.10
CA VAL A 260 -29.09 -28.93 10.99
C VAL A 260 -29.56 -28.43 12.34
N ASN A 261 -30.55 -29.11 12.92
CA ASN A 261 -31.00 -28.82 14.27
C ASN A 261 -29.90 -29.26 15.26
N PRO A 262 -29.42 -28.37 16.16
CA PRO A 262 -28.43 -28.73 17.17
C PRO A 262 -28.84 -29.92 18.05
N ALA A 263 -30.13 -30.19 18.22
CA ALA A 263 -30.63 -31.32 18.99
C ALA A 263 -30.43 -32.69 18.30
N ASP A 264 -30.24 -32.70 16.98
CA ASP A 264 -30.04 -33.93 16.19
C ASP A 264 -28.55 -34.29 16.05
N ILE A 265 -27.68 -33.58 16.79
CA ILE A 265 -26.22 -33.76 16.73
C ILE A 265 -25.75 -34.44 18.01
N GLU A 266 -25.07 -35.56 17.86
CA GLU A 266 -24.39 -36.28 18.94
C GLU A 266 -23.10 -35.54 19.34
N TRP A 267 -23.24 -34.46 20.10
CA TRP A 267 -22.13 -33.56 20.47
C TRP A 267 -20.99 -34.27 21.21
N GLU A 268 -21.30 -35.31 21.97
CA GLU A 268 -20.35 -36.07 22.79
C GLU A 268 -19.36 -36.89 21.96
N GLU A 269 -19.77 -37.29 20.75
CA GLU A 269 -18.93 -38.05 19.81
C GLU A 269 -18.06 -37.14 18.93
N LEU A 270 -18.33 -35.84 18.92
CA LEU A 270 -17.64 -34.87 18.10
C LEU A 270 -16.41 -34.31 18.80
N THR A 271 -15.32 -34.23 18.05
CA THR A 271 -14.11 -33.51 18.44
C THR A 271 -13.88 -32.32 17.52
N ALA A 272 -13.10 -31.36 18.00
CA ALA A 272 -12.66 -30.19 17.26
C ALA A 272 -12.07 -30.51 15.86
N ASP A 273 -11.33 -31.60 15.76
CA ASP A 273 -10.71 -32.10 14.53
C ASP A 273 -11.68 -32.86 13.62
N LYS A 274 -12.73 -33.48 14.18
CA LYS A 274 -13.72 -34.28 13.46
C LYS A 274 -15.04 -33.58 13.18
N PHE A 275 -15.18 -32.30 13.54
CA PHE A 275 -16.41 -31.53 13.32
C PHE A 275 -16.71 -31.36 11.82
N PRO A 276 -17.73 -32.06 11.26
CA PRO A 276 -17.98 -32.09 9.81
C PRO A 276 -18.91 -30.96 9.34
N TYR A 277 -19.28 -30.04 10.24
CA TYR A 277 -20.21 -28.95 9.98
C TYR A 277 -19.48 -27.61 9.94
N ARG A 278 -20.19 -26.57 9.49
CA ARG A 278 -19.76 -25.17 9.61
C ARG A 278 -20.80 -24.35 10.36
N PHE A 279 -20.34 -23.39 11.15
CA PHE A 279 -21.24 -22.41 11.76
C PHE A 279 -21.46 -21.23 10.81
N ARG A 280 -22.71 -20.77 10.73
CA ARG A 280 -23.10 -19.55 10.01
C ARG A 280 -23.94 -18.68 10.94
N GLN A 281 -23.50 -17.47 11.22
CA GLN A 281 -24.36 -16.47 11.87
C GLN A 281 -25.27 -15.83 10.82
N GLU A 282 -26.55 -15.74 11.15
CA GLU A 282 -27.58 -15.09 10.32
C GLU A 282 -27.37 -13.57 10.26
N THR A 283 -28.13 -12.90 9.40
CA THR A 283 -28.03 -11.45 9.19
C THR A 283 -28.66 -10.67 10.35
N GLY A 284 -28.27 -9.40 10.52
CA GLY A 284 -28.78 -8.49 11.55
C GLY A 284 -27.69 -7.65 12.22
N GLU A 285 -28.09 -6.71 13.08
CA GLU A 285 -27.16 -5.81 13.78
C GLU A 285 -26.22 -6.52 14.76
N ASP A 286 -26.67 -7.64 15.34
CA ASP A 286 -25.86 -8.45 16.25
C ASP A 286 -24.85 -9.35 15.51
N ASN A 287 -24.88 -9.37 14.17
CA ASN A 287 -23.96 -10.13 13.35
C ASN A 287 -22.53 -9.64 13.61
N SER A 288 -21.58 -10.58 13.73
CA SER A 288 -20.18 -10.27 14.02
C SER A 288 -19.49 -9.47 12.90
N LEU A 289 -20.00 -9.55 11.67
CA LEU A 289 -19.61 -8.72 10.52
C LEU A 289 -20.39 -7.41 10.42
N GLY A 290 -21.39 -7.20 11.28
CA GLY A 290 -22.35 -6.12 11.18
C GLY A 290 -23.18 -6.19 9.90
N LEU A 291 -23.71 -5.03 9.47
CA LEU A 291 -24.64 -4.95 8.34
C LEU A 291 -23.96 -4.87 6.97
N LEU A 292 -22.63 -4.73 6.93
CA LEU A 292 -21.89 -4.50 5.70
C LEU A 292 -20.51 -5.12 5.72
N LYS A 293 -20.12 -5.78 4.62
CA LYS A 293 -18.73 -6.12 4.34
C LYS A 293 -18.30 -5.69 2.95
N VAL A 294 -17.04 -5.31 2.82
CA VAL A 294 -16.32 -5.15 1.57
C VAL A 294 -15.51 -6.43 1.34
N GLU A 295 -15.81 -7.10 0.24
CA GLU A 295 -15.04 -8.23 -0.26
C GLU A 295 -13.74 -7.72 -0.90
N ILE A 296 -12.62 -8.21 -0.39
CA ILE A 296 -11.29 -7.97 -0.96
C ILE A 296 -10.70 -9.30 -1.43
N LYS A 297 -10.04 -9.32 -2.59
CA LYS A 297 -9.56 -10.57 -3.19
C LYS A 297 -8.38 -11.16 -2.40
N ASN A 298 -8.59 -12.24 -1.66
CA ASN A 298 -7.50 -12.89 -0.92
C ASN A 298 -7.86 -14.34 -0.54
N PRO A 299 -6.88 -15.23 -0.34
CA PRO A 299 -7.10 -16.60 0.12
C PRO A 299 -7.20 -16.73 1.65
N LEU A 300 -7.07 -15.62 2.39
CA LEU A 300 -6.93 -15.60 3.86
C LEU A 300 -8.24 -15.29 4.59
N ALA A 301 -9.37 -15.20 3.86
CA ALA A 301 -10.68 -14.80 4.38
C ALA A 301 -10.67 -13.47 5.14
N ILE A 302 -9.87 -12.50 4.66
CA ILE A 302 -9.80 -11.14 5.22
C ILE A 302 -10.82 -10.25 4.50
N TYR A 303 -11.52 -9.42 5.28
CA TYR A 303 -12.50 -8.45 4.79
C TYR A 303 -12.29 -7.09 5.47
N LEU A 304 -12.83 -6.03 4.85
CA LEU A 304 -13.16 -4.80 5.59
C LEU A 304 -14.65 -4.87 5.92
N HIS A 305 -15.08 -4.64 7.15
CA HIS A 305 -16.49 -4.85 7.51
C HIS A 305 -16.97 -3.99 8.68
N ASP A 306 -18.29 -3.86 8.83
CA ASP A 306 -18.94 -3.29 10.02
C ASP A 306 -18.73 -4.21 11.25
N THR A 307 -19.29 -3.87 12.40
CA THR A 307 -19.26 -4.75 13.58
C THR A 307 -20.39 -4.40 14.53
N ASN A 308 -20.94 -5.41 15.19
CA ASN A 308 -21.80 -5.24 16.37
C ASN A 308 -21.05 -4.61 17.57
N ALA A 309 -19.71 -4.55 17.57
CA ALA A 309 -18.89 -4.00 18.63
C ALA A 309 -18.38 -2.56 18.33
N ARG A 310 -19.27 -1.67 17.86
CA ARG A 310 -18.91 -0.29 17.43
C ARG A 310 -18.26 0.55 18.54
N TYR A 311 -18.53 0.24 19.81
CA TYR A 311 -17.90 0.92 20.95
C TYR A 311 -16.36 0.83 20.94
N LEU A 312 -15.78 -0.19 20.30
CA LEU A 312 -14.33 -0.36 20.19
C LEU A 312 -13.65 0.77 19.40
N PHE A 313 -14.36 1.49 18.54
CA PHE A 313 -13.79 2.65 17.84
C PHE A 313 -13.48 3.83 18.78
N LYS A 314 -14.08 3.87 19.99
CA LYS A 314 -13.76 4.86 21.02
C LYS A 314 -12.54 4.49 21.87
N SER A 315 -12.03 3.25 21.76
CA SER A 315 -10.87 2.76 22.49
C SER A 315 -9.55 3.25 21.86
N ASN A 316 -8.54 3.52 22.68
CA ASN A 316 -7.17 3.74 22.23
C ASN A 316 -6.47 2.43 21.81
N SER A 317 -6.89 1.29 22.35
CA SER A 317 -6.40 -0.03 21.95
C SER A 317 -7.40 -0.71 21.02
N ARG A 318 -7.07 -0.75 19.72
CA ARG A 318 -7.94 -1.25 18.63
C ARG A 318 -7.38 -2.48 17.90
N TRP A 319 -6.44 -3.20 18.51
CA TRP A 319 -5.94 -4.51 18.05
C TRP A 319 -6.70 -5.63 18.75
N ARG A 320 -7.95 -5.86 18.34
CA ARG A 320 -8.92 -6.74 19.04
C ARG A 320 -9.68 -7.72 18.15
N SER A 321 -9.42 -7.74 16.85
CA SER A 321 -10.10 -8.63 15.90
C SER A 321 -9.35 -9.96 15.70
N HIS A 322 -9.95 -10.87 14.93
CA HIS A 322 -9.34 -12.14 14.51
C HIS A 322 -8.63 -12.06 13.14
N GLY A 323 -8.16 -10.87 12.76
CA GLY A 323 -7.36 -10.64 11.55
C GLY A 323 -8.06 -9.77 10.51
N CYS A 324 -9.40 -9.84 10.41
CA CYS A 324 -10.17 -8.91 9.57
C CYS A 324 -10.11 -7.47 10.08
N VAL A 325 -10.46 -6.51 9.23
CA VAL A 325 -10.45 -5.09 9.57
C VAL A 325 -11.88 -4.60 9.77
N ARG A 326 -12.25 -4.23 10.99
CA ARG A 326 -13.52 -3.56 11.25
C ARG A 326 -13.36 -2.07 10.96
N VAL A 327 -14.33 -1.45 10.29
CA VAL A 327 -14.28 -0.05 9.85
C VAL A 327 -15.34 0.78 10.56
N GLN A 328 -14.99 2.00 10.97
CA GLN A 328 -15.88 2.85 11.77
C GLN A 328 -17.07 3.40 10.98
N GLN A 329 -16.89 3.63 9.68
CA GLN A 329 -17.84 4.30 8.78
C GLN A 329 -18.05 3.42 7.53
N PRO A 330 -18.71 2.25 7.67
CA PRO A 330 -18.84 1.27 6.60
C PRO A 330 -19.66 1.77 5.40
N THR A 331 -20.70 2.57 5.61
CA THR A 331 -21.53 3.14 4.54
C THR A 331 -20.73 4.12 3.68
N GLU A 332 -19.99 5.03 4.32
CA GLU A 332 -19.14 6.01 3.67
C GLU A 332 -18.05 5.32 2.86
N LEU A 333 -17.44 4.26 3.41
CA LEU A 333 -16.47 3.44 2.69
C LEU A 333 -17.09 2.77 1.46
N ALA A 334 -18.29 2.19 1.60
CA ALA A 334 -19.01 1.54 0.52
C ALA A 334 -19.34 2.53 -0.62
N ASN A 335 -19.89 3.70 -0.28
CA ASN A 335 -20.20 4.76 -1.23
C ASN A 335 -18.94 5.28 -1.94
N TYR A 336 -17.87 5.52 -1.17
CA TYR A 336 -16.57 5.90 -1.73
C TYR A 336 -16.04 4.85 -2.72
N MET A 337 -16.06 3.56 -2.36
CA MET A 337 -15.59 2.50 -3.24
C MET A 337 -16.45 2.37 -4.50
N ALA A 338 -17.77 2.47 -4.36
CA ALA A 338 -18.70 2.48 -5.49
C ALA A 338 -18.51 3.69 -6.41
N GLY A 339 -18.04 4.82 -5.88
CA GLY A 339 -17.92 6.10 -6.61
C GLY A 339 -19.26 6.76 -6.89
N THR A 340 -20.30 6.35 -6.18
CA THR A 340 -21.66 6.85 -6.26
C THR A 340 -22.32 6.63 -4.92
N LYS A 341 -23.41 7.34 -4.65
CA LYS A 341 -24.29 7.01 -3.54
C LYS A 341 -24.92 5.64 -3.81
N LEU A 342 -24.48 4.63 -3.06
CA LEU A 342 -24.97 3.24 -3.12
C LEU A 342 -25.93 2.95 -1.97
N LEU A 343 -25.60 3.48 -0.78
CA LEU A 343 -26.31 3.29 0.47
C LEU A 343 -26.55 4.65 1.14
N ASP A 344 -27.65 4.76 1.88
CA ASP A 344 -27.94 5.90 2.74
C ASP A 344 -27.19 5.80 4.07
N ASN A 345 -26.93 6.94 4.72
CA ASN A 345 -26.13 6.98 5.95
C ASN A 345 -26.82 6.30 7.15
N ASP A 346 -28.14 6.24 7.14
CA ASP A 346 -28.98 5.54 8.12
C ASP A 346 -29.10 4.02 7.85
N PHE A 347 -28.45 3.50 6.80
CA PHE A 347 -28.40 2.05 6.52
C PHE A 347 -27.88 1.23 7.71
N MET A 348 -27.14 1.85 8.63
CA MET A 348 -26.54 1.18 9.78
C MET A 348 -27.51 0.92 10.94
N THR A 349 -28.80 1.21 10.74
CA THR A 349 -29.89 0.87 11.64
C THR A 349 -30.87 -0.07 10.96
N GLU A 350 -30.99 -1.31 11.45
CA GLU A 350 -31.97 -2.29 10.98
C GLU A 350 -32.75 -2.84 12.19
N PRO A 351 -34.10 -2.85 12.17
CA PRO A 351 -34.89 -3.47 13.23
C PRO A 351 -34.59 -4.98 13.33
N ASP A 352 -34.38 -5.48 14.54
CA ASP A 352 -34.10 -6.91 14.83
C ASP A 352 -35.18 -7.90 14.33
N THR A 353 -36.33 -7.40 13.86
CA THR A 353 -37.48 -8.21 13.46
C THR A 353 -37.52 -8.59 11.98
N VAL A 354 -36.59 -8.07 11.15
CA VAL A 354 -36.57 -8.34 9.70
C VAL A 354 -35.28 -9.06 9.33
N SER A 355 -35.39 -10.33 8.91
CA SER A 355 -34.27 -11.07 8.33
C SER A 355 -34.12 -10.71 6.85
N THR A 356 -33.34 -9.69 6.53
CA THR A 356 -33.04 -9.33 5.14
C THR A 356 -31.97 -10.27 4.57
N PRO A 357 -32.20 -10.89 3.38
CA PRO A 357 -31.20 -11.74 2.76
C PRO A 357 -29.98 -10.94 2.27
N PRO A 358 -28.78 -11.54 2.23
CA PRO A 358 -27.59 -10.83 1.76
C PRO A 358 -27.74 -10.33 0.32
N LYS A 359 -27.24 -9.12 0.05
CA LYS A 359 -27.25 -8.51 -1.28
C LYS A 359 -25.85 -8.12 -1.71
N TRP A 360 -25.47 -8.55 -2.91
CA TRP A 360 -24.17 -8.26 -3.50
C TRP A 360 -24.25 -7.07 -4.45
N HIS A 361 -23.38 -6.09 -4.21
CA HIS A 361 -23.19 -4.91 -5.03
C HIS A 361 -21.78 -4.99 -5.65
N LYS A 362 -21.70 -5.45 -6.89
CA LYS A 362 -20.43 -5.55 -7.61
C LYS A 362 -19.88 -4.16 -7.92
N LEU A 363 -18.60 -3.93 -7.61
CA LEU A 363 -17.93 -2.67 -7.96
C LEU A 363 -17.66 -2.61 -9.46
N LYS A 364 -17.92 -1.44 -10.08
CA LYS A 364 -17.67 -1.21 -11.52
C LYS A 364 -16.19 -1.26 -11.86
N ALA A 365 -15.34 -0.78 -10.94
CA ALA A 365 -13.88 -0.83 -11.04
C ALA A 365 -13.30 -1.62 -9.87
N ARG A 366 -12.17 -2.28 -10.09
CA ARG A 366 -11.39 -2.90 -9.01
C ARG A 366 -10.67 -1.80 -8.24
N ILE A 367 -11.04 -1.59 -6.98
CA ILE A 367 -10.47 -0.53 -6.14
C ILE A 367 -9.26 -1.09 -5.39
N PRO A 368 -8.03 -0.58 -5.57
CA PRO A 368 -6.87 -1.00 -4.81
C PRO A 368 -7.08 -0.82 -3.30
N VAL A 369 -6.76 -1.87 -2.54
CA VAL A 369 -6.75 -1.91 -1.08
C VAL A 369 -5.37 -2.37 -0.61
N PHE A 370 -4.77 -1.62 0.29
CA PHE A 370 -3.47 -1.90 0.89
C PHE A 370 -3.62 -2.05 2.41
N LEU A 371 -3.19 -3.17 2.97
CA LEU A 371 -3.11 -3.40 4.41
C LEU A 371 -1.62 -3.41 4.75
N LEU A 372 -1.12 -2.34 5.35
CA LEU A 372 0.31 -2.12 5.59
C LEU A 372 0.57 -1.99 7.09
N TYR A 373 1.77 -2.35 7.53
CA TYR A 373 2.18 -2.34 8.93
C TYR A 373 3.27 -1.29 9.14
N LEU A 374 2.90 -0.02 9.17
CA LEU A 374 3.83 1.12 9.06
C LEU A 374 4.01 1.82 10.41
N GLY A 375 5.25 1.99 10.86
CA GLY A 375 5.57 2.58 12.17
C GLY A 375 5.45 4.10 12.25
N ALA A 376 5.44 4.80 11.11
CA ALA A 376 5.22 6.24 11.04
C ALA A 376 4.33 6.57 9.83
N ASP A 377 3.58 7.66 9.91
CA ASP A 377 2.84 8.24 8.78
C ASP A 377 2.54 9.71 9.04
N CYS A 378 2.04 10.44 8.05
CA CYS A 378 1.55 11.80 8.22
C CYS A 378 0.02 11.84 8.27
N ASN A 379 -0.52 12.70 9.15
CA ASN A 379 -1.95 12.98 9.15
C ASN A 379 -2.34 13.97 8.03
N GLU A 380 -3.62 14.31 7.92
CA GLU A 380 -4.14 15.26 6.91
C GLU A 380 -3.59 16.68 7.02
N LYS A 381 -3.13 17.08 8.22
CA LYS A 381 -2.48 18.38 8.46
C LYS A 381 -0.99 18.36 8.08
N GLY A 382 -0.47 17.19 7.74
CA GLY A 382 0.94 16.95 7.46
C GLY A 382 1.78 16.61 8.69
N ASP A 383 1.19 16.52 9.89
CA ASP A 383 1.94 16.20 11.09
C ASP A 383 2.43 14.75 11.06
N LEU A 384 3.71 14.55 11.36
CA LEU A 384 4.30 13.23 11.53
C LEU A 384 3.79 12.54 12.80
N LEU A 385 3.28 11.32 12.63
CA LEU A 385 2.80 10.44 13.69
C LEU A 385 3.68 9.19 13.77
N TYR A 386 3.84 8.66 14.99
CA TYR A 386 4.49 7.37 15.25
C TYR A 386 3.50 6.41 15.91
N PHE A 387 3.66 5.13 15.61
CA PHE A 387 2.76 4.08 16.06
C PHE A 387 3.52 2.92 16.71
N GLU A 388 2.96 2.40 17.79
CA GLU A 388 3.54 1.29 18.55
C GLU A 388 3.66 0.00 17.71
N ASP A 389 4.71 -0.79 17.98
CA ASP A 389 4.92 -2.11 17.37
C ASP A 389 4.10 -3.19 18.08
N VAL A 390 2.78 -3.10 17.95
CA VAL A 390 1.80 -3.97 18.60
C VAL A 390 1.93 -5.47 18.31
N TYR A 391 2.65 -5.83 17.24
CA TYR A 391 2.91 -7.22 16.84
C TYR A 391 4.36 -7.65 17.06
N LYS A 392 5.19 -6.79 17.67
CA LYS A 392 6.60 -7.07 18.02
C LYS A 392 7.42 -7.55 16.81
N ARG A 393 7.23 -6.92 15.64
CA ARG A 393 7.98 -7.25 14.41
C ARG A 393 9.35 -6.58 14.35
N GLY A 394 9.65 -5.68 15.29
CA GLY A 394 10.89 -4.93 15.37
C GLY A 394 10.90 -3.66 14.55
N SER A 395 12.09 -3.06 14.46
CA SER A 395 12.36 -1.86 13.67
C SER A 395 12.53 -2.20 12.18
N PRO A 396 12.17 -1.27 11.28
CA PRO A 396 12.43 -1.40 9.86
C PRO A 396 13.91 -1.60 9.58
N LYS A 397 14.22 -2.51 8.66
CA LYS A 397 15.56 -2.65 8.08
C LYS A 397 15.55 -1.93 6.74
N VAL A 398 15.71 -0.61 6.76
CA VAL A 398 15.69 0.25 5.56
C VAL A 398 17.10 0.47 5.07
#